data_AF-A0A9P7X8W6-F1
#
_entry.id   AF-A0A9P7X8W6-F1
#
_cell.length_a   1.000
_cell.length_b   1.000
_cell.length_c   1.000
_cell.angle_alpha   90.00
_cell.angle_beta   90.00
_cell.angle_gamma   90.00
#
_symmetry.space_group_name_H-M   'P 1'
#
loop_
_entity.id
_entity.type
_entity.pdbx_description
1 polymer ?
#
loop_
_entity_poly.entity_id
_entity_poly.type
_entity_poly.pdbx_seq_one_letter_code
_entity_poly.pdbx_strand_id
1 'polypeptide(L)'
;MQFSFIVTFLAFCVASIFAAPLDRRLTAVSNVKCTSKTALDFHETNVAILAICGGIAGTIEKCQGSPTSTVGAFGGSKFTITPVVAGATLNISKGRWEQGIKAVAAICGTDIPFTATFQAGASTGDVNVTLAAA
;
A
#
# COMPACT_ATOMS: atom_id res chain seq x y z
N MET A 1 -20.20 67.23 4.72
CA MET A 1 -19.31 66.85 5.85
C MET A 1 -20.26 66.44 6.97
N GLN A 2 -20.43 65.19 7.35
CA GLN A 2 -19.44 64.20 7.77
C GLN A 2 -20.04 62.80 7.53
N PHE A 3 -19.35 61.98 6.75
CA PHE A 3 -19.60 60.55 6.60
C PHE A 3 -19.31 59.87 7.94
N SER A 4 -20.28 59.17 8.51
CA SER A 4 -20.02 58.34 9.69
C SER A 4 -20.90 57.10 9.70
N PHE A 5 -20.25 55.96 9.96
CA PHE A 5 -20.79 54.64 10.28
C PHE A 5 -21.18 53.70 9.11
N ILE A 6 -20.22 53.40 8.23
CA ILE A 6 -20.14 52.09 7.53
C ILE A 6 -19.00 51.29 8.17
N VAL A 7 -19.14 50.87 9.43
CA VAL A 7 -18.16 49.97 10.07
C VAL A 7 -18.87 49.07 11.08
N THR A 8 -19.67 48.12 10.61
CA THR A 8 -20.06 46.99 11.47
C THR A 8 -20.36 45.75 10.63
N PHE A 9 -19.69 44.65 10.99
CA PHE A 9 -19.89 43.28 10.50
C PHE A 9 -19.29 42.90 9.13
N LEU A 10 -18.01 43.20 8.92
CA LEU A 10 -17.13 42.34 8.11
C LEU A 10 -16.34 41.43 9.05
N ALA A 11 -17.04 40.56 9.76
CA ALA A 11 -16.47 39.66 10.75
C ALA A 11 -17.19 38.32 10.69
N PHE A 12 -17.01 37.54 9.62
CA PHE A 12 -17.33 36.12 9.68
C PHE A 12 -16.46 35.32 8.69
N CYS A 13 -15.76 34.34 9.26
CA CYS A 13 -15.11 33.21 8.60
C CYS A 13 -13.85 33.45 7.76
N VAL A 14 -12.75 33.82 8.43
CA VAL A 14 -11.43 33.29 8.07
C VAL A 14 -11.22 32.00 8.89
N ALA A 15 -11.98 30.95 8.57
CA ALA A 15 -11.73 29.62 9.10
C ALA A 15 -10.61 28.98 8.28
N SER A 16 -9.39 29.11 8.80
CA SER A 16 -8.26 28.19 8.67
C SER A 16 -8.31 27.17 7.52
N ILE A 17 -7.75 27.53 6.36
CA ILE A 17 -7.42 26.60 5.26
C ILE A 17 -6.13 25.84 5.59
N PHE A 18 -6.04 25.27 6.79
CA PHE A 18 -5.05 24.22 7.06
C PHE A 18 -5.73 22.87 6.80
N ALA A 19 -6.10 22.64 5.55
CA ALA A 19 -6.17 21.27 5.08
C ALA A 19 -4.74 20.74 5.25
N ALA A 20 -4.52 19.87 6.23
CA ALA A 20 -3.31 19.06 6.28
C ALA A 20 -3.12 18.48 4.87
N PRO A 21 -1.89 18.46 4.33
CA PRO A 21 -1.69 17.89 3.02
C PRO A 21 -2.36 16.52 3.02
N LEU A 22 -3.16 16.25 1.99
CA LEU A 22 -3.52 14.88 1.65
C LEU A 22 -2.21 14.23 1.25
N ASP A 23 -1.38 13.89 2.23
CA ASP A 23 -0.37 12.88 2.09
C ASP A 23 -1.17 11.68 1.60
N ARG A 24 -1.10 11.44 0.29
CA ARG A 24 -1.55 10.17 -0.27
C ARG A 24 -0.93 9.17 0.68
N ARG A 25 -1.74 8.32 1.31
CA ARG A 25 -1.19 7.21 2.11
C ARG A 25 -0.17 6.57 1.18
N LEU A 26 1.11 6.75 1.45
CA LEU A 26 2.19 6.22 0.65
C LEU A 26 2.75 5.14 1.54
N THR A 27 2.73 3.92 1.05
CA THR A 27 3.39 2.84 1.77
C THR A 27 4.86 2.95 1.44
N ALA A 28 5.67 3.35 2.43
CA ALA A 28 7.10 3.35 2.27
C ALA A 28 7.59 1.92 2.04
N VAL A 29 8.51 1.78 1.09
CA VAL A 29 9.15 0.51 0.76
C VAL A 29 10.66 0.65 0.95
N SER A 30 11.28 -0.40 1.47
CA SER A 30 12.72 -0.47 1.70
C SER A 30 13.26 -1.81 1.22
N ASN A 31 14.59 -1.94 1.18
CA ASN A 31 15.28 -3.17 0.76
C ASN A 31 14.80 -3.70 -0.61
N VAL A 32 14.41 -2.79 -1.50
CA VAL A 32 13.87 -3.15 -2.82
C VAL A 32 15.02 -3.67 -3.69
N LYS A 33 14.88 -4.90 -4.16
CA LYS A 33 15.79 -5.54 -5.10
C LYS A 33 14.97 -6.15 -6.23
N CYS A 34 15.19 -5.66 -7.44
CA CYS A 34 14.63 -6.24 -8.65
C CYS A 34 15.42 -7.52 -8.98
N THR A 35 14.77 -8.68 -8.95
CA THR A 35 15.40 -10.00 -9.05
C THR A 35 15.45 -10.52 -10.49
N SER A 36 14.82 -9.81 -11.43
CA SER A 36 14.81 -10.12 -12.85
C SER A 36 14.82 -8.82 -13.68
N LYS A 37 15.11 -8.95 -14.98
CA LYS A 37 14.91 -7.90 -15.99
C LYS A 37 13.71 -8.18 -16.90
N THR A 38 13.14 -9.38 -16.80
CA THR A 38 12.00 -9.84 -17.59
C THR A 38 10.74 -9.70 -16.75
N ALA A 39 9.74 -9.01 -17.30
CA ALA A 39 8.44 -8.88 -16.69
C ALA A 39 7.66 -10.20 -16.74
N LEU A 40 6.87 -10.47 -15.71
CA LEU A 40 5.86 -11.51 -15.72
C LEU A 40 4.63 -11.03 -16.51
N ASP A 41 3.69 -11.94 -16.77
CA ASP A 41 2.44 -11.58 -17.43
C ASP A 41 1.62 -10.60 -16.56
N PHE A 42 1.16 -9.53 -17.19
CA PHE A 42 0.42 -8.46 -16.53
C PHE A 42 -0.91 -8.96 -15.93
N HIS A 43 -1.68 -9.74 -16.68
CA HIS A 43 -2.97 -10.23 -16.21
C HIS A 43 -2.77 -11.18 -15.02
N GLU A 44 -1.85 -12.11 -15.15
CA GLU A 44 -1.54 -13.08 -14.10
C GLU A 44 -1.03 -12.41 -12.83
N THR A 45 -0.13 -11.42 -12.97
CA THR A 45 0.39 -10.65 -11.84
C THR A 45 -0.72 -9.88 -11.14
N ASN A 46 -1.64 -9.24 -11.88
CA ASN A 46 -2.75 -8.51 -11.28
C ASN A 46 -3.74 -9.43 -10.55
N VAL A 47 -4.00 -10.63 -11.06
CA VAL A 47 -4.83 -11.61 -10.35
C VAL A 47 -4.10 -12.11 -9.09
N ALA A 48 -2.79 -12.38 -9.16
CA ALA A 48 -1.98 -12.79 -8.02
C ALA A 48 -1.91 -11.70 -6.92
N ILE A 49 -1.86 -10.41 -7.29
CA ILE A 49 -1.95 -9.27 -6.35
C ILE A 49 -3.22 -9.36 -5.51
N LEU A 50 -4.35 -9.75 -6.11
CA LEU A 50 -5.65 -9.82 -5.44
C LEU A 50 -5.85 -11.12 -4.66
N ALA A 51 -5.08 -12.17 -4.95
CA ALA A 51 -5.25 -13.51 -4.37
C ALA A 51 -4.68 -13.65 -2.95
N ILE A 52 -3.87 -12.69 -2.47
CA ILE A 52 -3.28 -12.76 -1.12
C ILE A 52 -4.38 -12.79 -0.04
N CYS A 53 -4.06 -13.39 1.11
CA CYS A 53 -4.93 -13.49 2.28
C CYS A 53 -6.32 -14.10 1.99
N GLY A 54 -6.36 -15.05 1.03
CA GLY A 54 -7.60 -15.72 0.62
C GLY A 54 -8.48 -14.90 -0.34
N GLY A 55 -7.94 -13.80 -0.89
CA GLY A 55 -8.66 -12.88 -1.77
C GLY A 55 -8.89 -11.53 -1.10
N ILE A 56 -7.95 -10.60 -1.24
CA ILE A 56 -8.08 -9.21 -0.78
C ILE A 56 -8.87 -8.35 -1.79
N ALA A 57 -10.00 -8.88 -2.22
CA ALA A 57 -10.92 -8.26 -3.16
C ALA A 57 -12.32 -8.09 -2.52
N GLY A 58 -13.10 -7.12 -3.00
CA GLY A 58 -14.47 -6.90 -2.51
C GLY A 58 -14.51 -6.42 -1.05
N THR A 59 -15.24 -7.15 -0.19
CA THR A 59 -15.50 -6.80 1.21
C THR A 59 -14.31 -7.06 2.15
N ILE A 60 -13.31 -7.82 1.70
CA ILE A 60 -12.09 -8.09 2.46
C ILE A 60 -11.07 -6.98 2.15
N GLU A 61 -11.00 -6.00 3.03
CA GLU A 61 -10.07 -4.85 2.89
C GLU A 61 -8.76 -5.02 3.68
N LYS A 62 -8.57 -6.15 4.36
CA LYS A 62 -7.36 -6.51 5.11
C LYS A 62 -7.26 -8.00 5.33
N CYS A 63 -6.05 -8.51 5.54
CA CYS A 63 -5.83 -9.91 5.91
C CYS A 63 -6.62 -10.28 7.17
N GLN A 64 -7.44 -11.33 7.06
CA GLN A 64 -8.30 -11.84 8.13
C GLN A 64 -7.66 -13.06 8.81
N GLY A 65 -8.03 -13.31 10.07
CA GLY A 65 -7.59 -14.51 10.79
C GLY A 65 -6.13 -14.50 11.23
N SER A 66 -5.45 -13.35 11.15
CA SER A 66 -4.08 -13.14 11.63
C SER A 66 -3.09 -14.22 11.19
N PRO A 67 -2.97 -14.52 9.88
CA PRO A 67 -2.06 -15.55 9.39
C PRO A 67 -0.60 -15.09 9.55
N THR A 68 0.32 -16.02 9.78
CA THR A 68 1.77 -15.72 9.88
C THR A 68 2.46 -15.62 8.53
N SER A 69 1.79 -16.00 7.45
CA SER A 69 2.24 -15.83 6.08
C SER A 69 1.04 -15.85 5.13
N THR A 70 1.22 -15.34 3.92
CA THR A 70 0.24 -15.54 2.86
C THR A 70 0.91 -15.65 1.50
N VAL A 71 0.23 -16.34 0.59
CA VAL A 71 0.61 -16.48 -0.80
C VAL A 71 -0.57 -16.09 -1.67
N GLY A 72 -0.33 -15.23 -2.64
CA GLY A 72 -1.25 -14.96 -3.74
C GLY A 72 -0.59 -15.43 -5.03
N ALA A 73 -1.18 -16.40 -5.71
CA ALA A 73 -0.60 -16.97 -6.91
C ALA A 73 -1.67 -17.19 -7.98
N PHE A 74 -1.31 -16.92 -9.23
CA PHE A 74 -2.14 -17.20 -10.39
C PHE A 74 -1.24 -17.31 -11.63
N GLY A 75 -1.48 -18.34 -12.46
CA GLY A 75 -0.64 -18.61 -13.63
C GLY A 75 0.84 -18.71 -13.25
N GLY A 76 1.69 -17.95 -13.94
CA GLY A 76 3.12 -17.85 -13.72
C GLY A 76 3.54 -16.82 -12.66
N SER A 77 2.63 -16.19 -11.91
CA SER A 77 2.96 -15.14 -10.94
C SER A 77 2.64 -15.53 -9.50
N LYS A 78 3.59 -15.29 -8.59
CA LYS A 78 3.45 -15.63 -7.16
C LYS A 78 3.98 -14.53 -6.24
N PHE A 79 3.09 -14.01 -5.40
CA PHE A 79 3.43 -13.17 -4.26
C PHE A 79 3.55 -14.00 -2.98
N THR A 80 4.59 -13.76 -2.20
CA THR A 80 4.74 -14.30 -0.84
C THR A 80 4.94 -13.16 0.13
N ILE A 81 4.21 -13.19 1.25
CA ILE A 81 4.25 -12.15 2.28
C ILE A 81 4.47 -12.80 3.66
N THR A 82 5.41 -12.26 4.42
CA THR A 82 5.72 -12.69 5.78
C THR A 82 6.03 -11.49 6.68
N PRO A 83 5.64 -11.51 7.97
CA PRO A 83 6.09 -10.50 8.93
C PRO A 83 7.62 -10.51 9.07
N VAL A 84 8.22 -9.33 9.21
CA VAL A 84 9.66 -9.20 9.52
C VAL A 84 9.94 -9.66 10.95
N VAL A 85 9.06 -9.32 11.88
CA VAL A 85 9.20 -9.65 13.30
C VAL A 85 8.71 -11.08 13.54
N ALA A 86 9.59 -11.94 14.09
CA ALA A 86 9.23 -13.30 14.46
C ALA A 86 8.08 -13.32 15.47
N GLY A 87 7.10 -14.19 15.23
CA GLY A 87 5.89 -14.32 16.07
C GLY A 87 4.79 -13.29 15.80
N ALA A 88 5.05 -12.27 14.97
CA ALA A 88 3.99 -11.39 14.50
C ALA A 88 3.07 -12.09 13.48
N THR A 89 1.89 -11.54 13.27
CA THR A 89 0.92 -11.99 12.26
C THR A 89 0.70 -10.91 11.22
N LEU A 90 0.14 -11.27 10.06
CA LEU A 90 -0.18 -10.31 9.01
C LEU A 90 -1.44 -9.51 9.35
N ASN A 91 -1.37 -8.20 9.12
CA ASN A 91 -2.45 -7.23 9.31
C ASN A 91 -2.43 -6.15 8.21
N ILE A 92 -1.97 -6.52 7.00
CA ILE A 92 -1.86 -5.59 5.88
C ILE A 92 -3.25 -5.32 5.28
N SER A 93 -3.56 -4.04 5.08
CA SER A 93 -4.79 -3.61 4.39
C SER A 93 -4.58 -3.56 2.88
N LYS A 94 -5.68 -3.65 2.13
CA LYS A 94 -5.69 -3.56 0.66
C LYS A 94 -4.99 -2.30 0.16
N GLY A 95 -5.35 -1.15 0.74
CA GLY A 95 -4.74 0.13 0.36
C GLY A 95 -3.23 0.16 0.58
N ARG A 96 -2.74 -0.39 1.71
CA ARG A 96 -1.30 -0.46 1.98
C ARG A 96 -0.60 -1.41 1.01
N TRP A 97 -1.21 -2.55 0.76
CA TRP A 97 -0.71 -3.56 -0.18
C TRP A 97 -0.53 -2.98 -1.60
N GLU A 98 -1.60 -2.43 -2.17
CA GLU A 98 -1.56 -1.88 -3.53
C GLU A 98 -0.61 -0.68 -3.66
N GLN A 99 -0.47 0.12 -2.61
CA GLN A 99 0.48 1.24 -2.58
C GLN A 99 1.93 0.77 -2.52
N GLY A 100 2.22 -0.27 -1.73
CA GLY A 100 3.56 -0.87 -1.70
C GLY A 100 3.94 -1.46 -3.05
N ILE A 101 3.01 -2.15 -3.72
CA ILE A 101 3.21 -2.65 -5.09
C ILE A 101 3.50 -1.51 -6.07
N LYS A 102 2.72 -0.44 -6.04
CA LYS A 102 2.96 0.75 -6.87
C LYS A 102 4.32 1.40 -6.58
N ALA A 103 4.73 1.46 -5.32
CA ALA A 103 6.01 2.01 -4.92
C ALA A 103 7.19 1.17 -5.43
N VAL A 104 7.09 -0.16 -5.37
CA VAL A 104 8.11 -1.05 -5.97
C VAL A 104 8.12 -0.95 -7.49
N ALA A 105 6.95 -0.89 -8.13
CA ALA A 105 6.85 -0.75 -9.59
C ALA A 105 7.50 0.55 -10.09
N ALA A 106 7.45 1.63 -9.31
CA ALA A 106 8.16 2.87 -9.62
C ALA A 106 9.70 2.74 -9.57
N ILE A 107 10.23 1.71 -8.90
CA ILE A 107 11.67 1.43 -8.78
C ILE A 107 12.11 0.37 -9.79
N CYS A 108 11.40 -0.75 -9.87
CA CYS A 108 11.78 -1.91 -10.69
C CYS A 108 11.16 -1.94 -12.08
N GLY A 109 10.07 -1.20 -12.30
CA GLY A 109 9.14 -1.43 -13.42
C GLY A 109 7.97 -2.32 -13.01
N THR A 110 6.87 -2.25 -13.76
CA THR A 110 5.67 -3.06 -13.53
C THR A 110 5.93 -4.53 -13.81
N ASP A 111 5.37 -5.41 -12.98
CA ASP A 111 5.41 -6.88 -13.15
C ASP A 111 6.83 -7.48 -13.19
N ILE A 112 7.84 -6.72 -12.77
CA ILE A 112 9.21 -7.19 -12.63
C ILE A 112 9.37 -7.91 -11.28
N PRO A 113 9.82 -9.18 -11.25
CA PRO A 113 10.14 -9.89 -10.03
C PRO A 113 11.02 -9.10 -9.07
N PHE A 114 10.71 -9.16 -7.77
CA PHE A 114 11.39 -8.36 -6.75
C PHE A 114 11.36 -9.02 -5.36
N THR A 115 12.24 -8.54 -4.48
CA THR A 115 12.09 -8.64 -3.02
C THR A 115 12.05 -7.22 -2.44
N ALA A 116 11.20 -6.99 -1.43
CA ALA A 116 11.07 -5.70 -0.77
C ALA A 116 10.53 -5.86 0.65
N THR A 117 10.70 -4.82 1.47
CA THR A 117 10.04 -4.69 2.78
C THR A 117 9.04 -3.54 2.69
N PHE A 118 7.78 -3.81 3.05
CA PHE A 118 6.72 -2.78 3.09
C PHE A 118 6.55 -2.32 4.53
N GLN A 119 6.52 -1.01 4.74
CA GLN A 119 6.34 -0.45 6.08
C GLN A 119 4.97 -0.85 6.65
N ALA A 120 4.99 -1.31 7.89
CA ALA A 120 3.87 -1.89 8.63
C ALA A 120 3.20 -3.07 7.89
N GLY A 121 1.97 -3.41 8.27
CA GLY A 121 1.23 -4.51 7.65
C GLY A 121 1.42 -5.86 8.36
N ALA A 122 2.20 -5.92 9.43
CA ALA A 122 2.13 -6.96 10.44
C ALA A 122 1.40 -6.44 11.70
N SER A 123 1.03 -7.33 12.61
CA SER A 123 0.55 -7.01 13.95
C SER A 123 1.60 -6.24 14.75
N THR A 124 2.88 -6.45 14.42
CA THR A 124 4.02 -5.72 14.95
C THR A 124 5.08 -5.60 13.85
N GLY A 125 5.45 -4.37 13.49
CA GLY A 125 6.47 -4.10 12.47
C GLY A 125 6.00 -4.29 11.03
N ASP A 126 6.99 -4.49 10.17
CA ASP A 126 6.88 -4.48 8.72
C ASP A 126 6.63 -5.88 8.13
N VAL A 127 6.38 -5.95 6.82
CA VAL A 127 6.26 -7.22 6.08
C VAL A 127 7.28 -7.31 4.96
N ASN A 128 7.89 -8.48 4.81
CA ASN A 128 8.68 -8.84 3.64
C ASN A 128 7.75 -9.35 2.54
N VAL A 129 8.01 -8.90 1.32
CA VAL A 129 7.23 -9.20 0.12
C VAL A 129 8.18 -9.69 -0.97
N THR A 130 7.77 -10.75 -1.65
CA THR A 130 8.46 -11.25 -2.85
C THR A 130 7.45 -11.42 -3.98
N LEU A 131 7.81 -10.98 -5.19
CA LEU A 131 7.21 -11.39 -6.46
C LEU A 131 8.21 -12.28 -7.20
N ALA A 132 7.79 -13.48 -7.56
CA ALA A 132 8.57 -14.41 -8.36
C ALA A 132 7.69 -15.13 -9.38
N ALA A 133 8.33 -15.76 -10.37
CA ALA A 133 7.67 -16.76 -11.18
C ALA A 133 7.14 -17.90 -10.27
N ALA A 134 5.93 -18.37 -10.55
CA ALA A 134 5.24 -19.36 -9.73
C ALA A 134 5.96 -20.71 -9.66
#